data_AF-A0A9Q3HBE1-F1
#
_entry.id   AF-A0A9Q3HBE1-F1
#
_cell.length_a   1.000
_cell.length_b   1.000
_cell.length_c   1.000
_cell.angle_alpha   90.00
_cell.angle_beta   90.00
_cell.angle_gamma   90.00
#
_symmetry.space_group_name_H-M   'P 1'
#
loop_
_entity.id
_entity.type
_entity.pdbx_description
1 polymer ?
#
loop_
_entity_poly.entity_id
_entity_poly.type
_entity_poly.pdbx_seq_one_letter_code
_entity_poly.pdbx_strand_id
1 'polypeptide(L)'
;MCQAGLSFRTIPEWNNLPLTTVYNTFQKYKQIGTVTTQQKSGQPTKLTEHDGQQISRIITRCRRLTLAQVRSLMTLHVSNRTIQREIHKLGKHSQITPKKPYL
;
A
#
# COMPACT_ATOMS: atom_id res chain seq x y z
N MET A 1 11.48 -11.08 -26.04
CA MET A 1 12.04 -12.46 -26.08
C MET A 1 12.00 -13.12 -27.46
N CYS A 2 11.87 -12.37 -28.57
CA CYS A 2 12.04 -12.93 -29.93
C CYS A 2 13.07 -12.15 -30.77
N GLN A 3 13.77 -11.16 -30.20
CA GLN A 3 14.78 -10.38 -30.92
C GLN A 3 15.97 -11.23 -31.40
N ALA A 4 16.19 -12.40 -30.79
CA ALA A 4 17.22 -13.34 -31.19
C ALA A 4 16.78 -14.36 -32.28
N GLY A 5 15.54 -14.26 -32.82
CA GLY A 5 15.06 -15.17 -33.87
C GLY A 5 14.78 -16.62 -33.42
N LEU A 6 14.82 -16.90 -32.11
CA LEU A 6 14.62 -18.24 -31.57
C LEU A 6 13.14 -18.66 -31.59
N SER A 7 12.90 -19.92 -31.95
CA SER A 7 11.58 -20.53 -31.93
C SER A 7 11.09 -20.77 -30.50
N PHE A 8 9.78 -20.67 -30.27
CA PHE A 8 9.15 -20.97 -28.97
C PHE A 8 9.44 -22.38 -28.44
N ARG A 9 9.86 -23.31 -29.31
CA ARG A 9 10.22 -24.68 -28.94
C ARG A 9 11.65 -24.80 -28.38
N THR A 10 12.57 -23.93 -28.80
CA THR A 10 13.99 -24.01 -28.40
C THR A 10 14.29 -23.16 -27.17
N ILE A 11 13.52 -22.10 -26.93
CA ILE A 11 13.65 -21.24 -25.74
C ILE A 11 13.53 -21.99 -24.40
N PRO A 12 12.56 -22.92 -24.20
CA PRO A 12 12.41 -23.67 -22.95
C PRO A 12 13.63 -24.52 -22.61
N GLU A 13 14.22 -25.19 -23.61
CA GLU A 13 15.38 -26.06 -23.47
C GLU A 13 16.62 -25.27 -23.05
N TRP A 14 16.85 -24.11 -23.68
CA TRP A 14 17.98 -23.23 -23.36
C TRP A 14 17.90 -22.62 -21.97
N ASN A 15 16.69 -22.34 -21.47
CA ASN A 15 16.47 -21.66 -20.19
C ASN A 15 16.09 -22.62 -19.06
N ASN A 16 15.99 -23.93 -19.33
CA ASN A 16 15.47 -24.94 -18.41
C ASN A 16 14.12 -24.53 -17.77
N LEU A 17 13.20 -24.03 -18.59
CA LEU A 17 11.88 -23.58 -18.17
C LEU A 17 10.79 -24.45 -18.80
N PRO A 18 9.64 -24.63 -18.13
CA PRO A 18 8.48 -25.23 -18.77
C PRO A 18 7.99 -24.40 -19.97
N LEU A 19 7.53 -25.07 -21.03
CA LEU A 19 6.93 -24.41 -22.21
C LEU A 19 5.76 -23.50 -21.82
N THR A 20 4.96 -23.91 -20.84
CA THR A 20 3.84 -23.13 -20.29
C THR A 20 4.29 -21.80 -19.69
N THR A 21 5.42 -21.78 -18.98
CA THR A 21 6.00 -20.57 -18.40
C THR A 21 6.47 -19.60 -19.48
N VAL A 22 7.14 -20.11 -20.52
CA VAL A 22 7.60 -19.30 -21.67
C VAL A 22 6.39 -18.69 -22.40
N TYR A 23 5.37 -19.50 -22.68
CA TYR A 23 4.14 -19.05 -23.34
C TYR A 23 3.39 -18.00 -22.51
N ASN A 24 3.17 -18.25 -21.22
CA ASN A 24 2.47 -17.32 -20.32
C ASN A 24 3.22 -15.99 -20.20
N THR A 25 4.56 -16.04 -20.13
CA THR A 25 5.40 -14.84 -20.08
C THR A 25 5.31 -14.06 -21.39
N PHE A 26 5.32 -14.74 -22.54
CA PHE A 26 5.15 -14.10 -23.84
C PHE A 26 3.77 -13.45 -24.00
N GLN A 27 2.70 -14.13 -23.60
CA GLN A 27 1.35 -13.56 -23.66
C GLN A 27 1.20 -12.34 -22.74
N LYS A 28 1.74 -12.40 -21.51
CA LYS A 28 1.80 -11.25 -20.61
C LYS A 28 2.58 -10.08 -21.22
N TYR A 29 3.72 -10.36 -21.84
CA TYR A 29 4.51 -9.33 -22.53
C TYR A 29 3.73 -8.71 -23.69
N LYS A 30 2.99 -9.49 -24.47
CA LYS A 30 2.15 -8.96 -25.56
C LYS A 30 1.03 -8.04 -25.04
N GLN A 31 0.47 -8.33 -23.87
CA GLN A 31 -0.63 -7.57 -23.26
C GLN A 31 -0.15 -6.31 -22.52
N ILE A 32 0.90 -6.44 -21.70
CA ILE A 32 1.33 -5.44 -20.72
C ILE A 32 2.60 -4.71 -21.18
N GLY A 33 3.34 -5.29 -22.14
CA GLY A 33 4.61 -4.74 -22.65
C GLY A 33 5.81 -4.99 -21.74
N THR A 34 5.63 -5.68 -20.59
CA THR A 34 6.68 -5.91 -19.61
C THR A 34 6.84 -7.39 -19.26
N VAL A 35 8.09 -7.79 -18.99
CA VAL A 35 8.45 -9.13 -18.51
C VAL A 35 8.62 -9.14 -16.98
N THR A 36 8.67 -7.96 -16.37
CA THR A 36 8.82 -7.79 -14.92
C THR A 36 7.58 -8.30 -14.20
N THR A 37 7.79 -9.02 -13.10
CA THR A 37 6.69 -9.48 -12.26
C THR A 37 6.02 -8.28 -11.59
N GLN A 38 4.74 -8.08 -11.87
CA GLN A 38 3.96 -7.02 -11.23
C GLN A 38 3.70 -7.37 -9.76
N GLN A 39 3.70 -6.34 -8.92
CA GLN A 39 3.30 -6.48 -7.53
C GLN A 39 1.83 -6.88 -7.47
N LYS A 40 1.52 -7.86 -6.62
CA LYS A 40 0.13 -8.30 -6.42
C LYS A 40 -0.64 -7.20 -5.70
N SER A 41 -1.91 -7.01 -6.05
CA SER A 41 -2.82 -6.21 -5.25
C SER A 41 -3.02 -6.89 -3.89
N GLY A 42 -2.88 -6.12 -2.81
CA GLY A 42 -3.23 -6.56 -1.47
C GLY A 42 -4.73 -6.44 -1.21
N GLN A 43 -5.17 -6.89 -0.03
CA GLN A 43 -6.53 -6.67 0.43
C GLN A 43 -6.76 -5.19 0.75
N PRO A 44 -7.90 -4.60 0.34
CA PRO A 44 -8.22 -3.22 0.70
C PRO A 44 -8.35 -3.07 2.22
N THR A 45 -7.88 -1.93 2.72
CA THR A 45 -7.97 -1.58 4.15
C THR A 45 -9.41 -1.22 4.53
N LYS A 46 -9.77 -1.43 5.80
CA LYS A 46 -11.08 -1.01 6.34
C LYS A 46 -11.30 0.51 6.33
N LEU A 47 -10.22 1.27 6.37
CA LEU A 47 -10.26 2.74 6.27
C LEU A 47 -10.07 3.14 4.82
N THR A 48 -10.95 4.03 4.37
CA THR A 48 -10.85 4.69 3.08
C THR A 48 -9.99 5.96 3.19
N GLU A 49 -9.63 6.56 2.07
CA GLU A 49 -8.91 7.83 2.03
C GLU A 49 -9.70 8.95 2.75
N HIS A 50 -11.02 8.98 2.56
CA HIS A 50 -11.91 9.93 3.22
C HIS A 50 -11.83 9.83 4.75
N ASP A 51 -11.81 8.60 5.27
CA ASP A 51 -11.69 8.37 6.72
C ASP A 51 -10.34 8.85 7.26
N GLY A 52 -9.27 8.66 6.48
CA GLY A 52 -7.95 9.22 6.79
C GLY A 52 -7.98 10.75 6.87
N GLN A 53 -8.67 11.41 5.95
CA GLN A 53 -8.85 12.87 5.99
C GLN A 53 -9.69 13.31 7.19
N GLN A 54 -10.73 12.57 7.57
CA GLN A 54 -11.51 12.85 8.78
C GLN A 54 -10.64 12.76 10.04
N ILE A 55 -9.83 11.70 10.17
CA ILE A 55 -8.86 11.54 11.28
C ILE A 55 -7.91 12.74 11.31
N SER A 56 -7.36 13.15 10.16
CA SER A 56 -6.46 14.30 10.05
C SER A 56 -7.11 15.60 10.55
N ARG A 57 -8.36 15.86 10.17
CA ARG A 57 -9.12 17.04 10.62
C ARG A 57 -9.37 17.03 12.13
N ILE A 58 -9.77 15.89 12.69
CA ILE A 58 -10.03 15.74 14.14
C ILE A 58 -8.76 16.04 14.95
N ILE A 59 -7.62 15.47 14.56
CA ILE A 59 -6.35 15.63 15.27
C ILE A 59 -5.80 17.05 15.12
N THR A 60 -5.95 17.64 13.94
CA THR A 60 -5.50 19.02 13.70
C THR A 60 -6.30 20.02 14.53
N ARG A 61 -7.61 19.78 14.71
CA ARG A 61 -8.46 20.62 15.57
C ARG A 61 -8.13 20.44 17.06
N CYS A 62 -7.88 19.20 17.51
CA CYS A 62 -7.64 18.89 18.91
C CYS A 62 -6.54 17.83 19.08
N ARG A 63 -5.32 18.30 19.28
CA ARG A 63 -4.13 17.43 19.35
C ARG A 63 -4.08 16.50 20.56
N ARG A 64 -4.76 16.86 21.65
CA ARG A 64 -4.71 16.13 22.93
C ARG A 64 -5.75 15.01 23.05
N LEU A 65 -6.46 14.68 21.98
CA LEU A 65 -7.45 13.61 21.99
C LEU A 65 -6.78 12.24 22.12
N THR A 66 -7.38 11.38 22.95
CA THR A 66 -6.99 9.97 23.05
C THR A 66 -7.50 9.19 21.83
N LEU A 67 -6.86 8.06 21.52
CA LEU A 67 -7.29 7.19 20.41
C LEU A 67 -8.75 6.72 20.56
N ALA A 68 -9.21 6.48 21.80
CA ALA A 68 -10.58 6.10 22.09
C ALA A 68 -11.58 7.23 21.78
N GLN A 69 -11.23 8.48 22.09
CA GLN A 69 -12.04 9.64 21.74
C GLN A 69 -12.09 9.85 20.22
N VAL A 70 -10.96 9.73 19.53
CA VAL A 70 -10.93 9.79 18.06
C VAL A 70 -11.82 8.69 17.46
N ARG A 71 -11.76 7.48 18.01
CA ARG A 71 -12.64 6.37 17.61
C ARG A 71 -14.12 6.70 17.81
N SER A 72 -14.50 7.27 18.96
CA SER A 72 -15.90 7.63 19.23
C SER A 72 -16.43 8.74 18.31
N LEU A 73 -15.55 9.57 17.76
CA LEU A 73 -15.90 10.62 16.80
C LEU A 73 -16.03 10.08 15.36
N MET A 74 -15.63 8.83 15.12
CA MET A 74 -15.80 8.17 13.83
C MET A 74 -17.05 7.29 13.83
N THR A 75 -17.72 7.23 12.70
CA THR A 75 -18.88 6.33 12.49
C THR A 75 -18.46 4.87 12.29
N LEU A 76 -17.19 4.64 11.95
CA LEU A 76 -16.66 3.32 11.62
C LEU A 76 -16.13 2.59 12.85
N HIS A 77 -16.49 1.31 12.98
CA HIS A 77 -15.98 0.43 14.04
C HIS A 77 -14.59 -0.12 13.69
N VAL A 78 -13.55 0.67 13.94
CA VAL A 78 -12.15 0.27 13.78
C VAL A 78 -11.43 0.14 15.12
N SER A 79 -10.37 -0.67 15.16
CA SER A 79 -9.57 -0.82 16.38
C SER A 79 -8.75 0.45 16.66
N ASN A 80 -8.44 0.72 17.93
CA ASN A 80 -7.55 1.82 18.31
C ASN A 80 -6.18 1.72 17.61
N ARG A 81 -5.68 0.50 17.39
CA ARG A 81 -4.40 0.26 16.71
C ARG A 81 -4.47 0.63 15.22
N THR A 82 -5.62 0.42 14.58
CA THR A 82 -5.85 0.83 13.18
C THR A 82 -5.80 2.34 13.05
N ILE A 83 -6.49 3.07 13.94
CA ILE A 83 -6.47 4.54 13.98
C ILE A 83 -5.03 5.02 14.20
N GLN A 84 -4.32 4.46 15.18
CA GLN A 84 -2.92 4.82 15.45
C GLN A 84 -2.04 4.65 14.20
N ARG A 85 -2.15 3.52 13.48
CA ARG A 85 -1.39 3.28 12.24
C ARG A 85 -1.66 4.33 11.17
N GLU A 86 -2.91 4.73 10.98
CA GLU A 86 -3.24 5.80 10.02
C GLU A 86 -2.68 7.15 10.45
N ILE A 87 -2.72 7.48 11.74
CA ILE A 87 -2.11 8.71 12.28
C ILE A 87 -0.60 8.75 11.99
N HIS A 88 0.09 7.62 12.16
CA HIS A 88 1.52 7.50 11.83
C HIS A 88 1.79 7.67 10.34
N LYS A 89 0.98 7.04 9.47
CA LYS A 89 1.09 7.22 8.02
C LYS A 89 0.91 8.68 7.60
N LEU A 90 0.01 9.40 8.25
CA LEU A 90 -0.21 10.84 8.04
C LEU A 90 0.91 11.73 8.62
N GLY A 91 1.93 11.14 9.27
CA GLY A 91 3.04 11.87 9.89
C GLY A 91 2.66 12.64 11.17
N LYS A 92 1.42 12.52 11.65
CA LYS A 92 0.89 13.25 12.82
C LYS A 92 1.20 12.51 14.12
N HIS A 93 2.48 12.26 14.35
CA HIS A 93 2.98 11.72 15.61
C HIS A 93 2.52 12.60 16.78
N SER A 94 2.42 12.02 17.98
CA SER A 94 2.16 12.74 19.22
C SER A 94 3.29 13.74 19.52
N GLN A 95 3.39 14.87 18.80
CA GLN A 95 4.33 15.90 19.18
C GLN A 95 3.76 16.60 20.41
N ILE A 96 4.24 16.18 21.56
CA ILE A 96 4.16 17.00 22.76
C ILE A 96 5.21 18.08 22.50
N THR A 97 4.82 19.21 21.89
CA THR A 97 5.74 20.35 21.83
C THR A 97 5.89 20.84 23.27
N PRO A 98 7.08 20.74 23.89
CA PRO A 98 7.27 21.31 25.22
C PRO A 98 6.99 22.81 25.14
N LYS A 99 6.15 23.34 26.05
CA LYS A 99 6.13 24.78 26.28
C LYS A 99 7.53 25.16 26.74
N LYS A 100 8.14 26.18 26.13
CA LYS A 100 9.38 26.76 26.66
C LYS A 100 9.10 27.13 28.12
N PRO A 101 9.81 26.56 29.10
CA PRO A 101 9.39 26.68 30.48
C PRO A 101 9.62 28.08 31.04
N TYR A 102 10.39 28.94 30.38
CA TYR A 102 10.65 30.31 30.84
C TYR A 102 10.87 31.24 29.64
N LEU A 103 9.94 32.16 29.41
CA LEU A 103 10.14 33.52 28.92
C LEU A 103 9.37 34.44 29.86
#